data_AF-A0A060NIX3-F1
#
_entry.id   AF-A0A060NIX3-F1
#
_cell.length_a   1.000
_cell.length_b   1.000
_cell.length_c   1.000
_cell.angle_alpha   90.00
_cell.angle_beta   90.00
_cell.angle_gamma   90.00
#
_symmetry.space_group_name_H-M   'P 1'
#
loop_
_entity.id
_entity.type
_entity.pdbx_description
1 polymer ?
#
loop_
_entity_poly.entity_id
_entity_poly.type
_entity_poly.pdbx_seq_one_letter_code
_entity_poly.pdbx_strand_id
1 'polypeptide(L)'
;MHWPQRPTLLAPDLIYDALQSRLHRFVGSSLHTKKRESSPINPQRPARHLAIPACSDGSPGLPCRFPVESLAHIAQLIDQDGMKMFSLAGKTFVDAISHPDNAAAETQARMIAVEPVMVGIPMVDLHLAAAAEDIAWRNGIEVPAWALDPKRFAPEPQFFGRNTKMQQFNVEYTPESWRRRNLFFGEVVLWTHRWGETLEQRMLKIQSGALL
;
A
#
# COMPACT_ATOMS: atom_id res chain seq x y z
N MET A 1 4.50 6.66 29.37
CA MET A 1 5.06 7.29 28.15
C MET A 1 3.93 7.98 27.41
N HIS A 2 3.93 9.31 27.38
CA HIS A 2 2.95 10.13 26.65
C HIS A 2 3.51 10.40 25.26
N TRP A 3 2.83 9.95 24.22
CA TRP A 3 3.15 10.35 22.84
C TRP A 3 2.67 11.79 22.61
N PRO A 4 3.47 12.66 21.97
CA PRO A 4 3.04 14.02 21.68
C PRO A 4 1.84 14.01 20.73
N GLN A 5 0.88 14.90 20.97
CA GLN A 5 -0.27 15.08 20.09
C GLN A 5 0.18 15.56 18.72
N ARG A 6 -0.25 14.88 17.66
CA ARG A 6 0.10 15.23 16.27
C ARG A 6 -0.52 16.59 15.90
N PRO A 7 0.20 17.46 15.17
CA PRO A 7 -0.39 18.66 14.62
C PRO A 7 -1.53 18.31 13.65
N THR A 8 -2.61 19.08 13.70
CA THR A 8 -3.76 18.96 12.79
C THR A 8 -3.29 19.30 11.36
N LEU A 9 -2.99 18.28 10.56
CA LEU A 9 -2.60 18.41 9.16
C LEU A 9 -3.84 18.50 8.25
N LEU A 10 -3.65 19.11 7.08
CA LEU A 10 -4.62 19.20 5.98
C LEU A 10 -5.31 17.85 5.72
N ALA A 11 -6.56 17.90 5.26
CA ALA A 11 -7.38 16.71 4.98
C ALA A 11 -6.55 15.60 4.29
N PRO A 12 -6.46 14.39 4.87
CA PRO A 12 -5.61 13.29 4.39
C PRO A 12 -5.75 12.98 2.90
N ASP A 13 -6.95 13.23 2.37
CA ASP A 13 -7.34 12.97 0.99
C ASP A 13 -6.53 13.80 -0.02
N LEU A 14 -6.13 15.03 0.33
CA LEU A 14 -5.36 15.92 -0.54
C LEU A 14 -3.87 15.56 -0.61
N ILE A 15 -3.32 14.97 0.46
CA ILE A 15 -1.91 14.57 0.54
C ILE A 15 -1.68 13.31 -0.32
N TYR A 16 -2.64 12.39 -0.28
CA TYR A 16 -2.59 11.14 -1.05
C TYR A 16 -2.62 11.41 -2.56
N ASP A 17 -3.53 12.27 -3.04
CA ASP A 17 -3.63 12.57 -4.48
C ASP A 17 -2.43 13.38 -5.01
N ALA A 18 -1.79 14.20 -4.17
CA ALA A 18 -0.54 14.90 -4.50
C ALA A 18 0.66 13.95 -4.60
N LEU A 19 0.75 12.95 -3.71
CA LEU A 19 1.74 11.87 -3.77
C LEU A 19 1.53 10.98 -5.00
N GLN A 20 0.28 10.64 -5.32
CA GLN A 20 -0.09 9.85 -6.50
C GLN A 20 0.27 10.57 -7.81
N SER A 21 -0.09 11.84 -7.93
CA SER A 21 0.26 12.68 -9.08
C SER A 21 1.77 12.90 -9.26
N ARG A 22 2.57 12.65 -8.21
CA ARG A 22 4.03 12.70 -8.26
C ARG A 22 4.66 11.33 -8.52
N LEU A 23 4.09 10.23 -8.04
CA LEU A 23 4.48 8.86 -8.40
C LEU A 23 4.40 8.66 -9.92
N HIS A 24 3.31 9.10 -10.56
CA HIS A 24 3.18 9.06 -12.02
C HIS A 24 4.27 9.90 -12.74
N ARG A 25 4.65 11.06 -12.18
CA ARG A 25 5.73 11.90 -12.73
C ARG A 25 7.13 11.35 -12.49
N PHE A 26 7.36 10.68 -11.37
CA PHE A 26 8.64 10.06 -11.04
C PHE A 26 8.92 8.84 -11.93
N VAL A 27 7.91 7.99 -12.15
CA VAL A 27 8.00 6.85 -13.10
C VAL A 27 8.19 7.37 -14.54
N GLY A 28 7.56 8.48 -14.91
CA GLY A 28 7.76 9.12 -16.22
C GLY A 28 9.11 9.80 -16.41
N SER A 29 9.72 10.34 -15.35
CA SER A 29 10.96 11.16 -15.45
C SER A 29 12.26 10.37 -15.27
N SER A 30 12.20 9.14 -14.74
CA SER A 30 13.39 8.29 -14.52
C SER A 30 13.72 7.36 -15.69
N LEU A 31 13.14 7.59 -16.88
CA LEU A 31 13.37 6.77 -18.08
C LEU A 31 14.26 7.44 -19.14
N HIS A 32 14.95 8.55 -18.84
CA HIS A 32 15.75 9.32 -19.81
C HIS A 32 17.28 9.23 -19.65
N THR A 33 17.84 8.10 -19.17
CA THR A 33 19.30 7.86 -19.19
C THR A 33 19.65 6.38 -19.44
N LYS A 34 19.27 5.87 -20.61
CA LYS A 34 20.00 4.90 -21.44
C LYS A 34 19.05 4.49 -22.55
N LYS A 35 19.51 4.53 -23.79
CA LYS A 35 18.87 3.87 -24.93
C LYS A 35 18.61 2.42 -24.50
N ARG A 36 17.39 2.12 -24.02
CA ARG A 36 16.95 0.76 -23.75
C ARG A 36 16.99 0.07 -25.10
N GLU A 37 17.98 -0.78 -25.31
CA GLU A 37 17.75 -1.96 -26.13
C GLU A 37 16.48 -2.58 -25.59
N SER A 38 15.41 -2.46 -26.38
CA SER A 38 14.14 -3.11 -26.12
C SER A 38 14.44 -4.59 -25.99
N SER A 39 14.53 -5.09 -24.76
CA SER A 39 14.46 -6.52 -24.53
C SER A 39 13.19 -7.00 -25.23
N PRO A 40 13.28 -8.00 -26.12
CA PRO A 40 12.11 -8.50 -26.81
C PRO A 40 11.09 -8.88 -25.75
N ILE A 41 9.88 -8.33 -25.87
CA ILE A 41 8.71 -8.80 -25.13
C ILE A 41 8.66 -10.30 -25.39
N ASN A 42 8.97 -11.11 -24.38
CA ASN A 42 8.99 -12.56 -24.53
C ASN A 42 7.55 -13.01 -24.84
N PRO A 43 7.24 -13.42 -26.08
CA PRO A 43 5.87 -13.77 -26.48
C PRO A 43 5.45 -15.14 -25.90
N GLN A 44 6.32 -15.81 -25.15
CA GLN A 44 6.06 -17.10 -24.53
C GLN A 44 5.78 -17.03 -23.02
N ARG A 45 5.37 -15.89 -22.45
CA ARG A 45 4.77 -15.93 -21.10
C ARG A 45 3.34 -16.44 -21.28
N PRO A 46 3.02 -17.73 -20.99
CA PRO A 46 1.67 -18.23 -21.16
C PRO A 46 0.73 -17.40 -20.30
N ALA A 47 -0.45 -17.07 -20.83
CA ALA A 47 -1.53 -16.50 -20.04
C ALA A 47 -1.82 -17.47 -18.88
N ARG A 48 -1.31 -17.13 -17.69
CA ARG A 48 -1.63 -17.87 -16.47
C ARG A 48 -3.08 -17.55 -16.15
N HIS A 49 -4.01 -18.36 -16.66
CA HIS A 49 -5.38 -18.36 -16.20
C HIS A 49 -5.36 -18.67 -14.70
N LEU A 50 -5.62 -17.64 -13.89
CA LEU A 50 -5.75 -17.78 -12.47
C LEU A 50 -7.09 -18.45 -12.17
N ALA A 51 -7.03 -19.64 -11.60
CA ALA A 51 -8.13 -20.13 -10.80
C ALA A 51 -8.26 -19.18 -9.60
N ILE A 52 -9.27 -18.32 -9.61
CA ILE A 52 -9.68 -17.57 -8.42
C ILE A 52 -10.04 -18.64 -7.38
N PRO A 53 -9.41 -18.68 -6.20
CA PRO A 53 -9.76 -19.66 -5.19
C PRO A 53 -11.25 -19.51 -4.86
N ALA A 54 -12.00 -20.59 -5.04
CA ALA A 54 -13.39 -20.65 -4.62
C ALA A 54 -13.45 -20.40 -3.10
N CYS A 55 -14.38 -19.56 -2.68
CA CYS A 55 -14.52 -19.25 -1.25
C CYS A 55 -14.90 -20.51 -0.49
N SER A 56 -14.15 -20.74 0.59
CA SER A 56 -14.26 -21.93 1.41
C SER A 56 -15.49 -21.90 2.33
N ASP A 57 -16.32 -20.88 2.28
CA ASP A 57 -17.47 -20.69 3.17
C ASP A 57 -18.75 -21.41 2.71
N GLY A 58 -18.71 -22.12 1.58
CA GLY A 58 -19.78 -23.04 1.17
C GLY A 58 -21.13 -22.36 0.90
N SER A 59 -21.19 -21.03 0.83
CA SER A 59 -22.42 -20.28 0.56
C SER A 59 -22.71 -20.26 -0.95
N PRO A 60 -23.77 -20.94 -1.42
CA PRO A 60 -24.07 -20.99 -2.84
C PRO A 60 -24.69 -19.66 -3.28
N GLY A 61 -23.98 -18.90 -4.11
CA GLY A 61 -24.59 -17.90 -4.99
C GLY A 61 -24.36 -16.42 -4.64
N LEU A 62 -23.66 -16.10 -3.56
CA LEU A 62 -23.16 -14.73 -3.38
C LEU A 62 -21.70 -14.67 -3.86
N PRO A 63 -21.35 -13.77 -4.81
CA PRO A 63 -19.95 -13.53 -5.12
C PRO A 63 -19.31 -13.11 -3.80
N CYS A 64 -18.23 -13.81 -3.43
CA CYS A 64 -17.54 -13.52 -2.19
C CYS A 64 -17.26 -12.03 -2.12
N ARG A 65 -17.85 -11.38 -1.11
CA ARG A 65 -17.65 -9.97 -0.85
C ARG A 65 -16.15 -9.73 -0.76
N PHE A 66 -15.59 -9.18 -1.84
CA PHE A 66 -14.20 -8.86 -2.10
C PHE A 66 -13.21 -9.96 -1.65
N PRO A 67 -12.60 -10.74 -2.57
CA PRO A 67 -11.54 -11.66 -2.16
C PRO A 67 -10.53 -10.86 -1.36
N VAL A 68 -10.34 -11.24 -0.10
CA VAL A 68 -9.51 -10.53 0.87
C VAL A 68 -8.21 -10.17 0.18
N GLU A 69 -8.01 -8.88 -0.10
CA GLU A 69 -6.85 -8.44 -0.85
C GLU A 69 -5.66 -8.56 0.09
N SER A 70 -4.81 -9.56 -0.16
CA SER A 70 -3.55 -9.72 0.53
C SER A 70 -2.48 -8.88 -0.16
N LEU A 71 -1.36 -8.62 0.53
CA LEU A 71 -0.20 -8.01 -0.12
C LEU A 71 0.32 -8.85 -1.28
N ALA A 72 0.16 -10.17 -1.21
CA ALA A 72 0.50 -11.09 -2.30
C ALA A 72 -0.39 -10.88 -3.54
N HIS A 73 -1.69 -10.63 -3.34
CA HIS A 73 -2.60 -10.30 -4.44
C HIS A 73 -2.21 -8.97 -5.11
N ILE A 74 -1.83 -7.95 -4.33
CA ILE A 74 -1.34 -6.67 -4.87
C ILE A 74 -0.11 -6.90 -5.76
N ALA A 75 0.90 -7.64 -5.27
CA ALA A 75 2.10 -7.92 -6.04
C ALA A 75 1.79 -8.63 -7.36
N GLN A 76 0.85 -9.58 -7.34
CA GLN A 76 0.42 -10.30 -8.52
C GLN A 76 -0.23 -9.37 -9.55
N LEU A 77 -1.12 -8.47 -9.13
CA LEU A 77 -1.72 -7.47 -10.03
C LEU A 77 -0.66 -6.57 -10.67
N ILE A 78 0.37 -6.18 -9.91
CA ILE A 78 1.44 -5.33 -10.43
C ILE A 78 2.38 -6.11 -11.36
N ASP A 79 2.70 -7.38 -11.08
CA ASP A 79 3.50 -8.23 -12.00
C ASP A 79 2.77 -8.46 -13.34
N GLN A 80 1.44 -8.53 -13.32
CA GLN A 80 0.62 -8.76 -14.51
C GLN A 80 0.39 -7.48 -15.33
N ASP A 81 -0.04 -6.42 -14.67
CA ASP A 81 -0.53 -5.20 -15.32
C ASP A 81 0.42 -4.00 -15.17
N GLY A 82 1.53 -4.17 -14.45
CA GLY A 82 2.56 -3.15 -14.25
C GLY A 82 2.20 -2.08 -13.23
N MET A 83 3.06 -1.05 -13.16
CA MET A 83 3.01 0.01 -12.14
C MET A 83 1.71 0.81 -12.08
N LYS A 84 0.91 0.83 -13.15
CA LYS A 84 -0.40 1.50 -13.14
C LYS A 84 -1.35 0.92 -12.09
N MET A 85 -1.18 -0.36 -11.74
CA MET A 85 -2.00 -1.02 -10.74
C MET A 85 -1.56 -0.74 -9.31
N PHE A 86 -0.33 -0.26 -9.08
CA PHE A 86 0.19 -0.03 -7.74
C PHE A 86 -0.73 0.88 -6.91
N SER A 87 -1.16 1.98 -7.51
CA SER A 87 -2.02 2.97 -6.86
C SER A 87 -3.43 2.44 -6.60
N LEU A 88 -4.03 1.78 -7.59
CA LEU A 88 -5.39 1.26 -7.47
C LEU A 88 -5.44 0.09 -6.48
N ALA A 89 -4.57 -0.91 -6.64
CA ALA A 89 -4.49 -2.07 -5.75
C ALA A 89 -4.10 -1.65 -4.32
N GLY A 90 -3.20 -0.68 -4.16
CA GLY A 90 -2.88 -0.12 -2.85
C GLY A 90 -4.08 0.54 -2.18
N LYS A 91 -4.88 1.33 -2.92
CA LYS A 91 -6.12 1.91 -2.38
C LYS A 91 -7.12 0.83 -1.97
N THR A 92 -7.35 -0.17 -2.82
CA THR A 92 -8.32 -1.23 -2.52
C THR A 92 -7.89 -2.07 -1.33
N PHE A 93 -6.59 -2.35 -1.19
CA PHE A 93 -6.04 -3.01 0.00
C PHE A 93 -6.26 -2.19 1.27
N VAL A 94 -5.97 -0.88 1.23
CA VAL A 94 -6.20 0.01 2.39
C VAL A 94 -7.68 0.08 2.76
N ASP A 95 -8.57 0.12 1.77
CA ASP A 95 -10.02 0.07 1.98
C ASP A 95 -10.41 -1.26 2.64
N ALA A 96 -9.88 -2.39 2.14
CA ALA A 96 -10.15 -3.73 2.66
C ALA A 96 -9.64 -3.93 4.09
N ILE A 97 -8.39 -3.59 4.41
CA ILE A 97 -7.82 -3.78 5.75
C ILE A 97 -8.49 -2.88 6.80
N SER A 98 -9.05 -1.75 6.37
CA SER A 98 -9.78 -0.83 7.25
C SER A 98 -11.22 -1.24 7.49
N HIS A 99 -11.74 -2.24 6.75
CA HIS A 99 -13.12 -2.67 6.87
C HIS A 99 -13.36 -3.31 8.26
N PRO A 100 -14.50 -3.03 8.94
CA PRO A 100 -14.81 -3.59 10.25
C PRO A 100 -14.74 -5.13 10.30
N ASP A 101 -15.25 -5.80 9.25
CA ASP A 101 -15.16 -7.26 9.11
C ASP A 101 -13.70 -7.80 9.08
N ASN A 102 -12.73 -6.95 8.75
CA ASN A 102 -11.30 -7.27 8.73
C ASN A 102 -10.52 -6.67 9.90
N ALA A 103 -11.19 -6.06 10.89
CA ALA A 103 -10.52 -5.41 12.02
C ALA A 103 -9.84 -6.38 13.00
N ALA A 104 -10.26 -7.65 13.01
CA ALA A 104 -9.64 -8.66 13.86
C ALA A 104 -8.18 -8.92 13.48
N ALA A 105 -7.30 -9.00 14.48
CA ALA A 105 -5.86 -9.18 14.28
C ALA A 105 -5.53 -10.45 13.47
N GLU A 106 -6.27 -11.54 13.70
CA GLU A 106 -6.12 -12.80 12.97
C GLU A 106 -6.47 -12.64 11.48
N THR A 107 -7.46 -11.79 11.18
CA THR A 107 -7.82 -11.49 9.79
C THR A 107 -6.73 -10.69 9.11
N GLN A 108 -6.22 -9.65 9.76
CA GLN A 108 -5.11 -8.86 9.20
C GLN A 108 -3.82 -9.67 9.07
N ALA A 109 -3.56 -10.61 9.99
CA ALA A 109 -2.47 -11.56 9.88
C ALA A 109 -2.57 -12.40 8.59
N ARG A 110 -3.77 -12.89 8.23
CA ARG A 110 -3.98 -13.62 6.97
C ARG A 110 -3.72 -12.75 5.73
N MET A 111 -3.99 -11.44 5.80
CA MET A 111 -3.74 -10.51 4.69
C MET A 111 -2.25 -10.32 4.37
N ILE A 112 -1.36 -10.60 5.33
CA ILE A 112 0.10 -10.44 5.20
C ILE A 112 0.87 -11.77 5.30
N ALA A 113 0.18 -12.88 5.57
CA ALA A 113 0.82 -14.18 5.80
C ALA A 113 1.53 -14.73 4.56
N VAL A 114 0.90 -14.58 3.39
CA VAL A 114 1.44 -15.09 2.12
C VAL A 114 2.50 -14.15 1.60
N GLU A 115 3.70 -14.68 1.35
CA GLU A 115 4.78 -13.91 0.75
C GLU A 115 4.38 -13.39 -0.64
N PRO A 116 4.46 -12.07 -0.89
CA PRO A 116 4.25 -11.51 -2.21
C PRO A 116 5.36 -11.89 -3.18
N VAL A 117 5.00 -12.19 -4.43
CA VAL A 117 5.98 -12.40 -5.51
C VAL A 117 6.87 -11.17 -5.63
N MET A 118 8.17 -11.38 -5.90
CA MET A 118 9.06 -10.27 -6.21
C MET A 118 8.68 -9.68 -7.57
N VAL A 119 8.19 -8.44 -7.59
CA VAL A 119 7.74 -7.75 -8.80
C VAL A 119 8.94 -7.29 -9.65
N GLY A 120 10.14 -7.23 -9.04
CA GLY A 120 11.36 -6.78 -9.72
C GLY A 120 11.45 -5.26 -9.84
N ILE A 121 10.59 -4.55 -9.12
CA ILE A 121 10.61 -3.09 -8.97
C ILE A 121 10.95 -2.83 -7.50
N PRO A 122 12.21 -2.49 -7.18
CA PRO A 122 12.68 -2.44 -5.79
C PRO A 122 11.74 -1.65 -4.88
N MET A 123 11.29 -0.47 -5.33
CA MET A 123 10.37 0.38 -4.57
C MET A 123 9.08 -0.33 -4.14
N VAL A 124 8.48 -1.15 -5.02
CA VAL A 124 7.26 -1.91 -4.73
C VAL A 124 7.56 -3.02 -3.73
N ASP A 125 8.60 -3.81 -3.97
CA ASP A 125 8.95 -4.94 -3.12
C ASP A 125 9.29 -4.50 -1.68
N LEU A 126 9.96 -3.36 -1.55
CA LEU A 126 10.27 -2.71 -0.28
C LEU A 126 9.00 -2.15 0.39
N HIS A 127 8.10 -1.53 -0.39
CA HIS A 127 6.85 -0.98 0.13
C HIS A 127 5.94 -2.08 0.70
N LEU A 128 5.81 -3.21 0.01
CA LEU A 128 5.01 -4.35 0.48
C LEU A 128 5.58 -4.94 1.79
N ALA A 129 6.91 -5.02 1.92
CA ALA A 129 7.55 -5.46 3.16
C ALA A 129 7.29 -4.50 4.33
N ALA A 130 7.42 -3.20 4.08
CA ALA A 130 7.17 -2.17 5.06
C ALA A 130 5.70 -2.17 5.51
N ALA A 131 4.77 -2.38 4.58
CA ALA A 131 3.34 -2.48 4.86
C ALA A 131 3.02 -3.68 5.75
N ALA A 132 3.53 -4.87 5.44
CA ALA A 132 3.30 -6.05 6.27
C ALA A 132 3.75 -5.84 7.71
N GLU A 133 4.91 -5.22 7.88
CA GLU A 133 5.48 -4.97 9.19
C GLU A 133 4.74 -3.89 9.99
N ASP A 134 4.33 -2.80 9.33
CA ASP A 134 3.52 -1.77 9.95
C ASP A 134 2.17 -2.30 10.42
N ILE A 135 1.53 -3.14 9.60
CA ILE A 135 0.30 -3.87 9.97
C ILE A 135 0.58 -4.77 11.16
N ALA A 136 1.69 -5.51 11.12
CA ALA A 136 2.01 -6.45 12.19
C ALA A 136 2.21 -5.76 13.54
N TRP A 137 3.01 -4.69 13.56
CA TRP A 137 3.26 -3.91 14.77
C TRP A 137 2.00 -3.25 15.33
N ARG A 138 1.15 -2.68 14.47
CA ARG A 138 -0.07 -1.99 14.93
C ARG A 138 -1.07 -2.92 15.59
N ASN A 139 -1.12 -4.17 15.15
CA ASN A 139 -2.09 -5.16 15.63
C ASN A 139 -1.49 -6.12 16.66
N GLY A 140 -0.22 -5.95 17.03
CA GLY A 140 0.46 -6.85 17.96
C GLY A 140 0.61 -8.29 17.44
N ILE A 141 0.64 -8.47 16.12
CA ILE A 141 0.86 -9.78 15.48
C ILE A 141 2.33 -9.93 15.07
N GLU A 142 2.75 -11.17 14.82
CA GLU A 142 4.13 -11.46 14.40
C GLU A 142 4.43 -10.90 13.00
N VAL A 143 5.60 -10.28 12.84
CA VAL A 143 6.06 -9.79 11.54
C VAL A 143 6.41 -10.99 10.66
N PRO A 144 5.84 -11.12 9.45
CA PRO A 144 6.18 -12.24 8.57
C PRO A 144 7.67 -12.28 8.23
N ALA A 145 8.27 -13.47 8.30
CA ALA A 145 9.72 -13.65 8.05
C ALA A 145 10.15 -13.12 6.68
N TRP A 146 9.31 -13.27 5.65
CA TRP A 146 9.58 -12.75 4.31
C TRP A 146 9.73 -11.23 4.26
N ALA A 147 9.05 -10.49 5.15
CA ALA A 147 9.18 -9.05 5.23
C ALA A 147 10.55 -8.65 5.78
N LEU A 148 11.19 -9.52 6.57
CA LEU A 148 12.51 -9.30 7.15
C LEU A 148 13.66 -9.77 6.25
N ASP A 149 13.38 -10.32 5.06
CA ASP A 149 14.42 -10.73 4.12
C ASP A 149 15.30 -9.52 3.74
N PRO A 150 16.65 -9.63 3.85
CA PRO A 150 17.58 -8.57 3.45
C PRO A 150 17.37 -8.01 2.04
N LYS A 151 16.83 -8.80 1.10
CA LYS A 151 16.48 -8.36 -0.26
C LYS A 151 15.37 -7.29 -0.28
N ARG A 152 14.61 -7.18 0.82
CA ARG A 152 13.56 -6.17 1.02
C ARG A 152 14.05 -4.99 1.86
N PHE A 153 15.33 -4.65 1.74
CA PHE A 153 15.94 -3.44 2.26
C PHE A 153 16.74 -2.75 1.16
N ALA A 154 16.56 -1.43 0.98
CA ALA A 154 17.40 -0.69 0.06
C ALA A 154 18.80 -0.49 0.68
N PRO A 155 19.89 -0.64 -0.11
CA PRO A 155 21.24 -0.36 0.37
C PRO A 155 21.47 1.12 0.66
N GLU A 156 20.70 2.00 0.02
CA GLU A 156 20.79 3.45 0.15
C GLU A 156 19.41 4.08 0.36
N PRO A 157 19.31 5.20 1.10
CA PRO A 157 18.09 6.00 1.24
C PRO A 157 17.45 6.40 -0.09
N GLN A 158 16.17 6.03 -0.27
CA GLN A 158 15.32 6.43 -1.40
C GLN A 158 14.31 7.48 -0.95
N PHE A 159 14.45 8.69 -1.49
CA PHE A 159 13.59 9.83 -1.15
C PHE A 159 12.53 10.12 -2.22
N PHE A 160 11.30 10.34 -1.78
CA PHE A 160 10.21 10.79 -2.64
C PHE A 160 10.16 12.31 -2.75
N GLY A 161 10.74 12.84 -3.83
CA GLY A 161 10.80 14.26 -4.09
C GLY A 161 12.22 14.77 -4.21
N ARG A 162 12.39 15.83 -5.00
CA ARG A 162 13.71 16.35 -5.37
C ARG A 162 14.18 17.53 -4.52
N ASN A 163 13.27 18.21 -3.83
CA ASN A 163 13.64 19.39 -3.05
C ASN A 163 14.01 19.00 -1.61
N THR A 164 14.99 19.71 -1.03
CA THR A 164 15.52 19.41 0.30
C THR A 164 14.47 19.56 1.41
N LYS A 165 13.54 20.52 1.30
CA LYS A 165 12.47 20.72 2.30
C LYS A 165 11.52 19.51 2.38
N MET A 166 11.18 18.93 1.24
CA MET A 166 10.34 17.74 1.11
C MET A 166 11.10 16.51 1.60
N GLN A 167 12.41 16.43 1.34
CA GLN A 167 13.22 15.34 1.90
C GLN A 167 13.29 15.42 3.42
N GLN A 168 13.45 16.61 4.01
CA GLN A 168 13.37 16.82 5.46
C GLN A 168 12.02 16.37 6.02
N PHE A 169 10.92 16.80 5.39
CA PHE A 169 9.58 16.32 5.73
C PHE A 169 9.49 14.79 5.64
N ASN A 170 10.02 14.18 4.58
CA ASN A 170 9.98 12.73 4.44
C ASN A 170 10.80 12.01 5.52
N VAL A 171 11.94 12.54 5.93
CA VAL A 171 12.71 11.97 7.05
C VAL A 171 11.89 11.99 8.33
N GLU A 172 11.23 13.12 8.62
CA GLU A 172 10.50 13.34 9.86
C GLU A 172 9.22 12.50 9.96
N TYR A 173 8.43 12.44 8.88
CA TYR A 173 7.08 11.87 8.91
C TYR A 173 6.96 10.43 8.44
N THR A 174 8.03 9.84 7.88
CA THR A 174 7.99 8.45 7.43
C THR A 174 7.91 7.48 8.63
N PRO A 175 6.98 6.50 8.62
CA PRO A 175 6.91 5.48 9.64
C PRO A 175 8.19 4.64 9.76
N GLU A 176 8.46 4.11 10.95
CA GLU A 176 9.69 3.34 11.24
C GLU A 176 9.86 2.10 10.34
N SER A 177 8.77 1.42 10.00
CA SER A 177 8.74 0.24 9.11
C SER A 177 9.24 0.56 7.68
N TRP A 178 9.01 1.79 7.20
CA TRP A 178 9.58 2.30 5.95
C TRP A 178 11.01 2.83 6.14
N ARG A 179 11.26 3.61 7.21
CA ARG A 179 12.59 4.22 7.47
C ARG A 179 13.71 3.18 7.57
N ARG A 180 13.50 2.08 8.31
CA ARG A 180 14.49 0.99 8.40
C ARG A 180 14.80 0.34 7.04
N ARG A 181 13.91 0.47 6.05
CA ARG A 181 14.12 -0.04 4.68
C ARG A 181 14.73 1.00 3.75
N ASN A 182 15.20 2.12 4.30
CA ASN A 182 15.73 3.23 3.53
C ASN A 182 14.69 3.79 2.54
N LEU A 183 13.41 3.76 2.90
CA LEU A 183 12.33 4.31 2.10
C LEU A 183 11.77 5.56 2.80
N PHE A 184 11.76 6.70 2.14
CA PHE A 184 11.34 7.98 2.72
C PHE A 184 10.25 8.65 1.86
N PHE A 185 8.99 8.46 2.26
CA PHE A 185 7.78 8.89 1.55
C PHE A 185 7.02 10.04 2.22
N GLY A 186 7.41 10.41 3.43
CA GLY A 186 6.58 11.25 4.29
C GLY A 186 5.50 10.41 4.94
N GLU A 187 4.34 11.00 5.19
CA GLU A 187 3.25 10.27 5.83
C GLU A 187 2.75 9.12 4.94
N VAL A 188 2.71 7.91 5.50
CA VAL A 188 2.13 6.73 4.87
C VAL A 188 0.90 6.33 5.67
N VAL A 189 -0.24 6.29 4.99
CA VAL A 189 -1.53 5.95 5.58
C VAL A 189 -1.96 4.60 5.04
N LEU A 190 -2.00 3.60 5.92
CA LEU A 190 -2.50 2.24 5.63
C LEU A 190 -3.88 1.98 6.24
N TRP A 191 -4.61 3.04 6.56
CA TRP A 191 -5.96 2.94 7.13
C TRP A 191 -6.85 4.04 6.54
N THR A 192 -8.14 3.80 6.50
CA THR A 192 -9.12 4.82 6.13
C THR A 192 -10.23 4.87 7.16
N HIS A 193 -10.66 6.08 7.51
CA HIS A 193 -11.80 6.31 8.40
C HIS A 193 -13.15 6.13 7.69
N ARG A 194 -13.13 5.70 6.42
CA ARG A 194 -14.32 5.58 5.59
C ARG A 194 -15.42 4.71 6.20
N TRP A 195 -15.04 3.69 6.96
CA TRP A 195 -15.97 2.72 7.53
C TRP A 195 -16.53 3.09 8.91
N GLY A 196 -15.93 4.06 9.60
CA GLY A 196 -16.30 4.46 10.95
C GLY A 196 -17.40 5.52 11.03
N GLU A 197 -17.73 6.18 9.91
CA GLU A 197 -18.88 7.06 9.84
C GLU A 197 -20.11 6.27 9.44
N THR A 198 -21.09 6.24 10.35
CA THR A 198 -22.46 5.91 9.95
C THR A 198 -22.92 6.87 8.85
N LEU A 199 -23.80 6.38 7.97
CA LEU A 199 -24.39 7.21 6.93
C LEU A 199 -25.07 8.45 7.54
N GLU A 200 -25.66 8.29 8.72
CA GLU A 200 -26.23 9.37 9.54
C GLU A 200 -25.19 10.40 9.99
N GLN A 201 -24.02 9.99 10.47
CA GLN A 201 -22.93 10.91 10.82
C GLN A 201 -22.41 11.68 9.60
N ARG A 202 -22.35 11.03 8.42
CA ARG A 202 -22.02 11.71 7.16
C ARG A 202 -23.09 12.71 6.76
N MET A 203 -24.36 12.32 6.81
CA MET A 203 -25.47 13.22 6.48
C MET A 203 -25.55 14.40 7.44
N LEU A 204 -25.29 14.19 8.73
CA LEU A 204 -25.21 15.26 9.73
C LEU A 204 -24.04 16.22 9.47
N LYS A 205 -22.88 15.74 9.01
CA LYS A 205 -21.76 16.61 8.60
C LYS A 205 -22.08 17.43 7.34
N ILE A 206 -22.76 16.83 6.37
CA ILE A 206 -23.20 17.52 5.15
C ILE A 206 -24.27 18.57 5.47
N GLN A 207 -25.26 18.22 6.29
CA GLN A 207 -26.35 19.13 6.70
C GLN A 207 -25.88 20.26 7.61
N SER A 208 -24.85 20.05 8.44
CA SER A 208 -24.29 21.07 9.32
C SER A 208 -23.33 22.05 8.63
N GLY A 209 -23.03 21.86 7.33
CA GLY A 209 -22.09 22.69 6.59
C GLY A 209 -20.63 22.50 7.00
N ALA A 210 -20.32 21.46 7.80
CA ALA A 210 -18.98 21.20 8.34
C ALA A 210 -17.98 20.62 7.32
N LEU A 211 -18.34 20.58 6.03
CA LEU A 211 -17.52 20.08 4.93
C LEU A 211 -17.16 21.17 3.89
N LEU A 212 -17.43 22.45 4.19
CA LEU A 212 -16.98 23.61 3.43
C LEU A 212 -16.04 24.46 4.29
#